data_AF-U3P9E5-F1
#
_entry.id   AF-U3P9E5-F1
#
_cell.length_a   1.000
_cell.length_b   1.000
_cell.length_c   1.000
_cell.angle_alpha   90.00
_cell.angle_beta   90.00
_cell.angle_gamma   90.00
#
_symmetry.space_group_name_H-M   'P 1'
#
loop_
_entity.id
_entity.type
_entity.pdbx_description
1 polymer ?
#
loop_
_entity_poly.entity_id
_entity_poly.type
_entity_poly.pdbx_seq_one_letter_code
_entity_poly.pdbx_strand_id
1 'polypeptide(L)'
;MAALKNGDVQLADIYTTTPAIKDNGFVTLKDPKSLIAAQNIVPLISTKKASATVKEVLNKVSAELTTDDLIAMNGENQGANKTQPRAVAKKWLSEHPIK
;
A
#
# COMPACT_ATOMS: atom_id res chain seq x y z
N MET A 1 16.56 6.17 5.14
CA MET A 1 15.95 7.13 6.11
C MET A 1 16.92 7.57 7.21
N ALA A 2 18.25 7.39 7.05
CA ALA A 2 19.24 7.79 8.05
C ALA A 2 19.23 9.30 8.31
N ALA A 3 19.13 10.14 7.28
CA ALA A 3 19.13 11.60 7.44
C ALA A 3 18.00 12.12 8.36
N LEU A 4 16.78 11.57 8.22
CA LEU A 4 15.65 11.96 9.09
C LEU A 4 15.81 11.40 10.50
N LYS A 5 16.32 10.16 10.63
CA LYS A 5 16.56 9.51 11.93
C LYS A 5 17.68 10.18 12.73
N ASN A 6 18.73 10.63 12.03
CA ASN A 6 19.92 11.25 12.62
C ASN A 6 19.74 12.75 12.87
N GLY A 7 18.65 13.36 12.36
CA GLY A 7 18.39 14.79 12.49
C GLY A 7 19.13 15.66 11.47
N ASP A 8 19.82 15.07 10.48
CA ASP A 8 20.46 15.78 9.38
C ASP A 8 19.44 16.56 8.53
N VAL A 9 18.20 16.05 8.47
CA VAL A 9 17.03 16.73 7.92
C VAL A 9 15.84 16.60 8.87
N GLN A 10 14.91 17.56 8.80
CA GLN A 10 13.70 17.59 9.64
C GLN A 10 12.44 17.17 8.89
N LEU A 11 12.48 17.13 7.56
CA LEU A 11 11.35 16.78 6.71
C LEU A 11 11.83 15.96 5.51
N ALA A 12 11.00 15.01 5.08
CA ALA A 12 11.24 14.21 3.88
C ALA A 12 9.91 13.93 3.16
N ASP A 13 9.98 13.84 1.84
CA ASP A 13 8.88 13.35 1.01
C ASP A 13 8.93 11.82 0.95
N ILE A 14 7.91 11.17 1.48
CA ILE A 14 7.84 9.72 1.67
C ILE A 14 6.39 9.25 1.46
N TYR A 15 6.21 8.14 0.75
CA TYR A 15 4.89 7.51 0.60
C TYR A 15 4.34 7.03 1.96
N THR A 16 3.05 7.28 2.19
CA THR A 16 2.34 6.94 3.44
C THR A 16 2.33 5.44 3.76
N THR A 17 2.54 4.58 2.76
CA THR A 17 2.60 3.12 2.91
C THR A 17 4.00 2.58 3.21
N THR A 18 4.97 3.47 3.48
CA THR A 18 6.36 3.10 3.77
C THR A 18 6.50 2.57 5.21
N PRO A 19 6.98 1.33 5.44
CA PRO A 19 7.02 0.71 6.76
C PRO A 19 7.82 1.50 7.80
N ALA A 20 8.92 2.10 7.35
CA ALA A 20 9.85 2.76 8.25
C ALA A 20 9.35 4.09 8.84
N ILE A 21 8.13 4.54 8.49
CA ILE A 21 7.37 5.54 9.28
C ILE A 21 7.06 4.95 10.67
N LYS A 22 6.45 3.76 10.72
CA LYS A 22 6.12 3.08 11.98
C LYS A 22 7.40 2.64 12.72
N ASP A 23 8.36 2.04 12.01
CA ASP A 23 9.58 1.49 12.63
C ASP A 23 10.45 2.53 13.35
N ASN A 24 10.36 3.80 12.95
CA ASN A 24 11.15 4.88 13.53
C ASN A 24 10.30 5.91 14.29
N GLY A 25 9.00 5.66 14.49
CA GLY A 25 8.11 6.57 15.21
C GLY A 25 7.92 7.93 14.53
N PHE A 26 8.04 8.00 13.21
CA PHE A 26 7.81 9.24 12.47
C PHE A 26 6.31 9.57 12.39
N VAL A 27 6.00 10.86 12.29
CA VAL A 27 4.63 11.36 12.14
C VAL A 27 4.39 11.83 10.71
N THR A 28 3.19 11.60 10.19
CA THR A 28 2.77 12.10 8.88
C THR A 28 2.10 13.47 9.03
N LEU A 29 2.42 14.39 8.12
CA LEU A 29 1.76 15.71 8.08
C LEU A 29 0.51 15.64 7.20
N LYS A 30 -0.54 16.34 7.62
CA LYS A 30 -1.75 16.50 6.79
C LYS A 30 -1.46 17.46 5.64
N ASP A 31 -2.12 17.24 4.50
CA ASP A 31 -2.14 18.17 3.37
C ASP A 31 -3.49 18.91 3.29
N PRO A 32 -3.67 19.99 4.08
CA PRO A 32 -4.96 20.68 4.18
C PRO A 32 -5.33 21.47 2.92
N LYS A 33 -4.36 21.73 2.03
CA LYS A 33 -4.56 22.49 0.80
C LYS A 33 -4.68 21.58 -0.43
N SER A 34 -4.65 20.26 -0.24
CA SER A 34 -4.71 19.27 -1.31
C SER A 34 -3.69 19.55 -2.42
N LEU A 35 -2.48 19.95 -2.02
CA LEU A 35 -1.36 20.18 -2.92
C LEU A 35 -0.85 18.86 -3.53
N ILE A 36 -1.09 17.75 -2.84
CA ILE A 36 -0.74 16.40 -3.24
C ILE A 36 -2.02 15.70 -3.70
N ALA A 37 -2.06 15.34 -4.98
CA ALA A 37 -3.20 14.61 -5.53
C ALA A 37 -3.36 13.24 -4.86
N ALA A 38 -4.61 12.84 -4.60
CA ALA A 38 -4.91 11.52 -4.05
C ALA A 38 -4.41 10.40 -4.99
N GLN A 39 -3.59 9.50 -4.45
CA GLN A 39 -2.98 8.40 -5.19
C GLN A 39 -3.80 7.12 -5.00
N ASN A 40 -5.02 7.11 -5.54
CA ASN A 40 -5.90 5.95 -5.45
C ASN A 40 -5.33 4.77 -6.25
N ILE A 41 -5.33 3.58 -5.65
CA ILE A 41 -4.98 2.34 -6.33
C ILE A 41 -6.24 1.76 -6.96
N VAL A 42 -6.24 1.58 -8.28
CA VAL A 42 -7.37 1.05 -9.02
C VAL A 42 -6.93 -0.02 -10.03
N PRO A 43 -7.69 -1.12 -10.19
CA PRO A 43 -7.43 -2.08 -11.25
C PRO A 43 -7.70 -1.47 -12.63
N LEU A 44 -6.75 -1.61 -13.56
CA LEU A 44 -6.92 -1.22 -14.97
C LEU A 44 -6.80 -2.47 -15.86
N ILE A 45 -7.82 -2.71 -16.69
CA ILE A 45 -7.88 -3.87 -17.58
C ILE A 45 -8.42 -3.50 -18.96
N SER A 46 -7.92 -4.16 -20.01
CA SER A 46 -8.46 -4.05 -21.36
C SER A 46 -9.92 -4.52 -21.42
N THR A 47 -10.77 -3.74 -22.07
CA THR A 47 -12.19 -4.06 -22.27
C THR A 47 -12.41 -5.43 -22.91
N LYS A 48 -11.53 -5.85 -23.83
CA LYS A 48 -11.57 -7.17 -24.48
C LYS A 48 -11.42 -8.34 -23.49
N LYS A 49 -10.83 -8.12 -22.32
CA LYS A 49 -10.61 -9.13 -21.26
C LYS A 49 -11.51 -8.94 -20.05
N ALA A 50 -12.31 -7.88 -20.02
CA ALA A 50 -13.15 -7.51 -18.88
C ALA A 50 -14.50 -8.24 -18.90
N SER A 51 -14.46 -9.57 -18.77
CA SER A 51 -15.67 -10.37 -18.59
C SER A 51 -16.42 -9.99 -17.29
N ALA A 52 -17.69 -10.38 -17.18
CA ALA A 52 -18.49 -10.12 -15.98
C ALA A 52 -17.79 -10.65 -14.71
N THR A 53 -17.30 -11.88 -14.75
CA THR A 53 -16.57 -12.50 -13.65
C THR A 53 -15.29 -11.72 -13.28
N VAL A 54 -14.50 -11.30 -14.26
CA VAL A 54 -13.26 -10.54 -13.98
C VAL A 54 -13.58 -9.19 -13.33
N LYS A 55 -14.60 -8.49 -13.82
CA LYS A 55 -15.04 -7.23 -13.22
C LYS A 55 -15.51 -7.42 -11.78
N GLU A 56 -16.32 -8.45 -11.54
CA GLU A 56 -16.83 -8.76 -10.20
C GLU A 56 -15.69 -9.03 -9.21
N VAL A 57 -14.73 -9.88 -9.57
CA VAL A 57 -13.59 -10.22 -8.71
C VAL A 57 -12.71 -8.98 -8.45
N LEU A 58 -12.36 -8.21 -9.49
CA LEU A 58 -11.54 -7.01 -9.32
C LEU A 58 -12.24 -5.94 -8.47
N ASN A 59 -13.55 -5.78 -8.60
CA ASN A 59 -14.33 -4.85 -7.78
C ASN A 59 -14.34 -5.26 -6.31
N LYS A 60 -14.47 -6.57 -6.01
CA LYS A 60 -14.42 -7.06 -4.63
C LYS A 60 -13.04 -6.84 -4.01
N VAL A 61 -11.96 -7.15 -4.74
CA VAL A 61 -10.59 -6.84 -4.28
C VAL A 61 -10.42 -5.34 -4.01
N SER A 62 -10.88 -4.49 -4.93
CA SER A 62 -10.75 -3.04 -4.79
C SER A 62 -11.57 -2.46 -3.63
N ALA A 63 -12.68 -3.09 -3.27
CA ALA A 63 -13.52 -2.68 -2.14
C ALA A 63 -12.94 -3.11 -0.79
N GLU A 64 -12.28 -4.27 -0.76
CA GLU A 64 -11.69 -4.83 0.46
C GLU A 64 -10.33 -4.23 0.79
N LEU A 65 -9.51 -3.91 -0.22
CA LEU A 65 -8.13 -3.47 -0.04
C LEU A 65 -8.05 -2.11 0.66
N THR A 66 -7.58 -2.10 1.91
CA THR A 66 -7.41 -0.89 2.71
C THR A 66 -5.99 -0.31 2.63
N THR A 67 -5.81 0.92 3.13
CA THR A 67 -4.46 1.51 3.28
C THR A 67 -3.62 0.77 4.31
N ASP A 68 -4.23 0.25 5.39
CA ASP A 68 -3.51 -0.51 6.42
C ASP A 68 -3.01 -1.86 5.87
N ASP A 69 -3.78 -2.51 4.99
CA ASP A 69 -3.34 -3.70 4.27
C ASP A 69 -2.08 -3.43 3.43
N LEU A 70 -2.08 -2.32 2.69
CA LEU A 70 -0.94 -1.92 1.87
C LEU A 70 0.31 -1.65 2.71
N ILE A 71 0.14 -1.02 3.88
CA ILE A 71 1.24 -0.81 4.84
C ILE A 71 1.78 -2.17 5.33
N ALA A 72 0.90 -3.09 5.73
CA ALA A 72 1.30 -4.40 6.22
C ALA A 72 2.01 -5.22 5.15
N MET A 73 1.44 -5.28 3.93
CA MET A 73 2.03 -5.98 2.79
C MET A 73 3.39 -5.40 2.37
N ASN A 74 3.52 -4.07 2.34
CA ASN A 74 4.80 -3.42 2.09
C ASN A 74 5.81 -3.70 3.22
N GLY A 75 5.34 -3.79 4.47
CA GLY A 75 6.14 -4.20 5.62
C GLY A 75 6.75 -5.57 5.44
N GLU A 76 5.96 -6.57 5.03
CA GLU A 76 6.47 -7.92 4.79
C GLU A 76 7.48 -7.96 3.64
N ASN A 77 7.20 -7.25 2.54
CA ASN A 77 8.05 -7.26 1.35
C ASN A 77 9.35 -6.45 1.50
N GLN A 78 9.29 -5.29 2.16
CA GLN A 78 10.41 -4.36 2.25
C GLN A 78 11.15 -4.42 3.59
N GLY A 79 10.53 -5.02 4.61
CA GLY A 79 11.11 -5.20 5.95
C GLY A 79 12.18 -6.29 6.01
N ALA A 80 12.42 -6.81 7.21
CA ALA A 80 13.48 -7.80 7.47
C ALA A 80 13.25 -9.13 6.75
N ASN A 81 11.99 -9.57 6.66
CA ASN A 81 11.64 -10.87 6.08
C ASN A 81 11.81 -10.91 4.55
N LYS A 82 11.77 -9.75 3.89
CA LYS A 82 11.86 -9.62 2.42
C LYS A 82 10.93 -10.60 1.69
N THR A 83 9.72 -10.78 2.22
CA THR A 83 8.77 -11.77 1.73
C THR A 83 8.42 -11.47 0.28
N GLN A 84 8.49 -12.48 -0.59
CA GLN A 84 8.21 -12.31 -2.01
C GLN A 84 6.78 -11.77 -2.24
N PRO A 85 6.58 -10.80 -3.15
CA PRO A 85 5.26 -10.19 -3.38
C PRO A 85 4.14 -11.20 -3.65
N ARG A 86 4.45 -12.30 -4.35
CA ARG A 86 3.48 -13.38 -4.61
C ARG A 86 3.02 -14.06 -3.31
N ALA A 87 3.93 -14.28 -2.36
CA ALA A 87 3.59 -14.90 -1.08
C ALA A 87 2.79 -13.94 -0.21
N VAL A 88 3.17 -12.65 -0.17
CA VAL A 88 2.43 -11.59 0.52
C VAL A 88 0.98 -11.50 0.00
N ALA A 89 0.81 -11.39 -1.32
CA ALA A 89 -0.52 -11.31 -1.93
C ALA A 89 -1.36 -12.58 -1.68
N LYS A 90 -0.74 -13.77 -1.75
CA LYS A 90 -1.43 -15.04 -1.47
C LYS A 90 -1.90 -15.12 -0.02
N LYS A 91 -1.07 -14.67 0.92
CA LYS A 91 -1.43 -14.59 2.34
C LYS A 91 -2.61 -13.64 2.54
N TRP A 92 -2.52 -12.43 2.01
CA TRP A 92 -3.59 -11.44 2.13
C TRP A 92 -4.93 -11.98 1.57
N LEU A 93 -4.92 -12.60 0.39
CA LEU A 93 -6.11 -13.23 -0.20
C LEU A 93 -6.67 -14.41 0.62
N SER A 94 -5.82 -15.11 1.38
CA SER A 94 -6.27 -16.20 2.27
C SER A 94 -6.94 -15.68 3.54
N GLU A 95 -6.52 -14.50 4.02
CA GLU A 95 -7.10 -13.82 5.18
C GLU A 95 -8.36 -13.03 4.79
N HIS A 96 -8.45 -12.58 3.54
CA HIS A 96 -9.56 -11.83 2.96
C HIS A 96 -10.19 -12.63 1.81
N PRO A 97 -10.98 -13.68 2.10
CA PRO A 97 -11.53 -14.55 1.08
C PRO A 97 -12.51 -13.79 0.17
N ILE A 98 -11.99 -13.37 -0.98
CA ILE A 98 -12.76 -12.76 -2.06
C ILE A 98 -13.58 -13.87 -2.75
N LYS A 99 -14.82 -14.06 -2.31
CA LYS A 99 -15.78 -15.00 -2.92
C LYS A 99 -16.34 -14.45 -4.21
#